data_AF-A0A9Q6ELD8-F1
#
_entry.id   AF-A0A9Q6ELD8-F1
#
_cell.length_a   1.000
_cell.length_b   1.000
_cell.length_c   1.000
_cell.angle_alpha   90.00
_cell.angle_beta   90.00
_cell.angle_gamma   90.00
#
_symmetry.space_group_name_H-M   'P 1'
#
loop_
_entity.id
_entity.type
_entity.pdbx_description
1 polymer ?
#
loop_
_entity_poly.entity_id
_entity_poly.type
_entity_poly.pdbx_seq_one_letter_code
_entity_poly.pdbx_strand_id
1 'polypeptide(L)'
;MKIPDCDRCLFCAHDPHLVCVVHPTGPDGDSCLDFRKDPNAEPVELWEPEGATYYNGELIVQPRQRWTPEEQLELIDTHPMFTGKCPQCGFTFDRDYTSRVHWDCPECGWMDDSV
;
A
#
# COMPACT_ATOMS: atom_id res chain seq x y z
N MET A 1 -24.08 5.15 5.77
CA MET A 1 -22.69 5.12 5.22
C MET A 1 -21.73 5.51 6.33
N LYS A 2 -20.51 4.97 6.39
CA LYS A 2 -19.53 5.36 7.41
C LYS A 2 -18.94 6.74 7.10
N ILE A 3 -19.02 7.67 8.05
CA ILE A 3 -18.42 9.02 7.96
C ILE A 3 -17.12 9.07 8.79
N PRO A 4 -16.21 10.05 8.57
CA PRO A 4 -14.92 10.12 9.28
C PRO A 4 -15.03 10.14 10.81
N ASP A 5 -16.10 10.73 11.35
CA ASP A 5 -16.35 10.80 12.79
C ASP A 5 -16.68 9.43 13.41
N CYS A 6 -17.14 8.45 12.62
CA CYS A 6 -17.51 7.13 13.13
C CYS A 6 -16.34 6.40 13.81
N ASP A 7 -15.12 6.52 13.27
CA ASP A 7 -13.93 5.84 13.80
C ASP A 7 -13.46 6.36 15.15
N ARG A 8 -13.91 7.58 15.52
CA ARG A 8 -13.52 8.25 16.75
C ARG A 8 -14.69 8.35 17.73
N CYS A 9 -15.82 7.72 17.40
CA CYS A 9 -17.02 7.75 18.21
C CYS A 9 -16.98 6.66 19.28
N LEU A 10 -17.42 6.98 20.49
CA LEU A 10 -17.60 6.06 21.63
C LEU A 10 -18.46 4.84 21.29
N PHE A 11 -19.33 4.97 20.28
CA PHE A 11 -20.24 3.91 19.86
C PHE A 11 -19.71 3.09 18.67
N CYS A 12 -18.49 3.36 18.18
CA CYS A 12 -17.88 2.61 17.08
C CYS A 12 -17.88 1.11 17.40
N ALA A 13 -18.32 0.28 16.46
CA ALA A 13 -18.44 -1.16 16.70
C ALA A 13 -17.11 -1.91 16.54
N HIS A 14 -16.12 -1.30 15.87
CA HIS A 14 -14.86 -1.95 15.49
C HIS A 14 -15.05 -3.31 14.78
N ASP A 15 -16.17 -3.48 14.07
CA ASP A 15 -16.53 -4.70 13.35
C ASP A 15 -16.60 -4.41 11.83
N PRO A 16 -16.11 -5.32 10.96
CA PRO A 16 -16.12 -5.11 9.51
C PRO A 16 -17.53 -4.97 8.89
N HIS A 17 -18.56 -5.48 9.56
CA HIS A 17 -19.94 -5.53 9.07
C HIS A 17 -20.84 -4.48 9.71
N LEU A 18 -20.42 -3.83 10.81
CA LEU A 18 -21.21 -2.85 11.55
C LEU A 18 -20.45 -1.53 11.71
N VAL A 19 -21.11 -0.41 11.42
CA VAL A 19 -20.51 0.92 11.59
C VAL A 19 -20.44 1.31 13.07
N CYS A 20 -21.58 1.34 13.75
CA CYS A 20 -21.66 1.63 15.19
C CYS A 20 -22.89 0.93 15.81
N VAL A 21 -22.94 0.87 17.14
CA VAL A 21 -24.03 0.19 17.87
C VAL A 21 -25.38 0.88 17.68
N VAL A 22 -25.39 2.20 17.45
CA VAL A 22 -26.62 3.01 17.27
C VAL A 22 -27.11 2.95 15.82
N HIS A 23 -26.20 3.05 14.86
CA HIS A 23 -26.47 3.04 13.43
C HIS A 23 -25.65 1.93 12.76
N PRO A 24 -26.14 0.68 12.73
CA PRO A 24 -25.43 -0.47 12.16
C PRO A 24 -24.91 -0.25 10.73
N THR A 25 -25.69 0.47 9.90
CA THR A 25 -25.37 0.80 8.51
C THR A 25 -24.73 2.19 8.33
N GLY A 26 -24.45 2.87 9.46
CA GLY A 26 -23.99 4.26 9.52
C GLY A 26 -25.15 5.28 9.43
N PRO A 27 -24.87 6.55 9.77
CA PRO A 27 -25.87 7.61 9.83
C PRO A 27 -26.45 7.98 8.45
N ASP A 28 -27.62 8.62 8.48
CA ASP A 28 -28.26 9.24 7.33
C ASP A 28 -27.70 10.65 7.12
N GLY A 29 -26.64 10.78 6.32
CA GLY A 29 -26.05 12.06 5.94
C GLY A 29 -24.54 12.13 6.12
N ASP A 30 -24.02 13.35 6.15
CA ASP A 30 -22.60 13.70 6.33
C ASP A 30 -22.22 13.93 7.80
N SER A 31 -23.21 13.98 8.70
CA SER A 31 -23.05 14.22 10.13
C SER A 31 -23.95 13.28 10.95
N CYS A 32 -23.58 13.04 12.21
CA CYS A 32 -24.31 12.14 13.11
C CYS A 32 -24.67 12.86 14.42
N LEU A 33 -25.97 12.93 14.72
CA LEU A 33 -26.47 13.54 15.97
C LEU A 33 -26.04 12.76 17.22
N ASP A 34 -25.77 11.46 17.07
CA ASP A 34 -25.33 10.58 18.16
C ASP A 34 -23.81 10.55 18.35
N PHE A 35 -23.06 11.36 17.59
CA PHE A 35 -21.61 11.39 17.70
C PHE A 35 -21.19 11.81 19.12
N ARG A 36 -20.34 10.97 19.73
CA ARG A 36 -19.66 11.26 20.99
C ARG A 36 -18.22 10.83 20.84
N LYS A 37 -17.28 11.76 20.97
CA LYS A 37 -15.86 11.43 20.87
C LYS A 37 -15.48 10.40 21.95
N ASP A 38 -14.87 9.30 21.55
CA ASP A 38 -14.31 8.31 22.49
C ASP A 38 -13.11 8.95 23.22
N PRO A 39 -13.14 9.06 24.56
CA PRO A 39 -12.01 9.57 25.34
C PRO A 39 -10.78 8.65 25.30
N ASN A 40 -10.96 7.38 24.96
CA ASN A 40 -9.90 6.37 24.86
C ASN A 40 -9.57 6.02 23.39
N ALA A 41 -10.11 6.76 22.41
CA ALA A 41 -9.67 6.57 21.03
C ALA A 41 -8.20 6.97 20.93
N GLU A 42 -7.34 5.95 20.90
CA GLU A 42 -5.94 6.11 20.56
C GLU A 42 -5.85 6.74 19.17
N PRO A 43 -4.91 7.68 18.94
CA PRO A 43 -4.60 8.09 17.58
C PRO A 43 -4.29 6.84 16.77
N VAL A 44 -4.79 6.77 15.52
CA VAL A 44 -4.40 5.71 14.60
C VAL A 44 -2.89 5.81 14.44
N GLU A 45 -2.16 4.94 15.13
CA GLU A 45 -0.72 4.82 14.94
C GLU A 45 -0.51 4.19 13.57
N LEU A 46 -0.14 5.05 12.62
CA LEU A 46 0.34 4.64 11.32
C LEU A 46 1.63 3.86 11.53
N TRP A 47 1.54 2.53 11.49
CA TRP A 47 2.70 1.62 11.54
C TRP A 47 3.61 1.78 10.31
N GLU A 48 3.10 2.40 9.24
CA GLU A 48 3.81 2.83 8.04
C GLU A 48 3.31 4.21 7.57
N PRO A 49 4.15 5.03 6.92
CA PRO A 49 3.73 6.31 6.34
C PRO A 49 2.64 6.11 5.28
N GLU A 50 1.69 7.04 5.16
CA GLU A 50 0.67 6.97 4.11
C GLU A 50 1.29 6.87 2.71
N GLY A 51 0.96 5.79 1.99
CA GLY A 51 1.45 5.55 0.63
C GLY A 51 2.85 4.92 0.54
N ALA A 52 3.42 4.48 1.66
CA ALA A 52 4.66 3.73 1.69
C ALA A 52 4.49 2.44 2.49
N THR A 53 5.36 1.46 2.22
CA THR A 53 5.39 0.19 2.95
C THR A 53 6.81 -0.26 3.21
N TYR A 54 7.03 -1.02 4.29
CA TYR A 54 8.34 -1.59 4.58
C TYR A 54 8.47 -2.98 3.96
N TYR A 55 9.49 -3.18 3.14
CA TYR A 55 9.84 -4.49 2.60
C TYR A 55 11.32 -4.77 2.88
N ASN A 56 11.63 -5.90 3.51
CA ASN A 56 12.98 -6.23 3.99
C ASN A 56 13.68 -5.13 4.81
N GLY A 57 12.89 -4.32 5.54
CA GLY A 57 13.41 -3.23 6.38
C GLY A 57 13.66 -1.91 5.63
N GLU A 58 13.44 -1.86 4.32
CA GLU A 58 13.53 -0.65 3.51
C GLU A 58 12.14 -0.08 3.23
N LEU A 59 12.03 1.24 3.26
CA LEU A 59 10.79 1.95 2.97
C LEU A 59 10.61 2.03 1.44
N ILE A 60 9.62 1.33 0.91
CA ILE A 60 9.20 1.37 -0.49
C ILE A 60 8.01 2.31 -0.60
N VAL A 61 8.11 3.36 -1.40
CA VAL A 61 6.98 4.25 -1.67
C VAL A 61 6.24 3.66 -2.85
N GLN A 62 5.12 3.00 -2.62
CA GLN A 62 4.36 2.41 -3.72
C GLN A 62 4.04 3.50 -4.74
N PRO A 63 4.56 3.41 -5.99
CA PRO A 63 4.24 4.38 -7.01
C PRO A 63 2.72 4.35 -7.19
N ARG A 64 2.02 5.44 -6.86
CA ARG A 64 0.57 5.55 -7.13
C ARG A 64 0.27 5.64 -8.63
N GLN A 65 1.25 5.33 -9.49
CA GLN A 65 1.12 5.27 -10.92
C GLN A 65 0.28 4.05 -11.28
N ARG A 66 -0.95 4.30 -11.70
CA ARG A 66 -1.80 3.30 -12.34
C ARG A 66 -1.22 3.03 -13.73
N TRP A 67 -0.26 2.12 -13.83
CA TRP A 67 0.18 1.59 -15.12
C TRP A 67 -1.03 1.09 -15.90
N THR A 68 -1.03 1.32 -17.21
CA THR A 68 -2.02 0.66 -18.08
C THR A 68 -1.72 -0.84 -18.13
N PRO A 69 -2.70 -1.68 -18.52
CA PRO A 69 -2.46 -3.11 -18.69
C PRO A 69 -1.28 -3.41 -19.63
N GLU A 70 -1.05 -2.59 -20.66
CA GLU A 70 0.05 -2.74 -21.59
C GLU A 70 1.41 -2.44 -20.94
N GLU A 71 1.51 -1.39 -20.13
CA GLU A 71 2.72 -1.05 -19.37
C GLU A 71 3.04 -2.14 -18.34
N GLN A 72 2.02 -2.73 -17.71
CA GLN A 72 2.18 -3.87 -16.81
C GLN A 72 2.73 -5.11 -17.53
N LEU A 73 2.25 -5.37 -18.77
CA LEU A 73 2.75 -6.48 -19.58
C LEU A 73 4.21 -6.26 -19.98
N GLU A 74 4.57 -5.03 -20.37
CA GLU A 74 5.96 -4.69 -20.70
C GLU A 74 6.91 -4.92 -19.51
N LEU A 75 6.48 -4.58 -18.29
CA LEU A 75 7.24 -4.88 -17.07
C LEU A 75 7.46 -6.37 -16.87
N ILE A 76 6.43 -7.21 -17.06
CA ILE A 76 6.56 -8.66 -16.93
C ILE A 76 7.57 -9.22 -17.93
N ASP A 77 7.60 -8.66 -19.14
CA ASP A 77 8.46 -9.14 -20.23
C ASP A 77 9.90 -8.60 -20.19
N THR A 78 10.14 -7.48 -19.51
CA THR A 78 11.43 -6.77 -19.54
C THR A 78 12.15 -6.71 -18.19
N HIS A 79 11.42 -6.69 -17.08
CA HIS A 79 12.01 -6.40 -15.79
C HIS A 79 12.82 -7.58 -15.23
N PRO A 80 14.04 -7.36 -14.71
CA PRO A 80 14.87 -8.43 -14.13
C PRO A 80 14.21 -9.25 -13.03
N MET A 81 13.28 -8.66 -12.27
CA MET A 81 12.49 -9.38 -11.27
C MET A 81 11.70 -10.56 -11.85
N PHE A 82 11.23 -10.46 -13.09
CA PHE A 82 10.46 -11.50 -13.77
C PHE A 82 11.30 -12.32 -14.74
N THR A 83 12.19 -11.65 -15.48
CA THR A 83 13.00 -12.29 -16.54
C THR A 83 14.30 -12.90 -16.02
N GLY A 84 14.78 -12.45 -14.86
CA GLY A 84 16.11 -12.77 -14.32
C GLY A 84 17.26 -12.15 -15.11
N LYS A 85 16.99 -11.24 -16.07
CA LYS A 85 17.99 -10.68 -16.97
C LYS A 85 17.92 -9.16 -17.07
N CYS A 86 19.07 -8.52 -17.21
CA CYS A 86 19.14 -7.09 -17.48
C CYS A 86 18.54 -6.79 -18.87
N PRO A 87 17.57 -5.86 -18.99
CA PRO A 87 16.94 -5.53 -20.27
C PRO A 87 17.92 -4.90 -21.28
N GLN A 88 19.01 -4.29 -20.79
CA GLN A 88 19.95 -3.57 -21.63
C GLN A 88 21.12 -4.42 -22.14
N CYS A 89 21.71 -5.28 -21.29
CA CYS A 89 22.89 -6.07 -21.66
C CYS A 89 22.68 -7.60 -21.57
N GLY A 90 21.55 -8.06 -21.06
CA GLY A 90 21.25 -9.49 -20.91
C GLY A 90 21.98 -10.18 -19.75
N PHE A 91 22.66 -9.43 -18.87
CA PHE A 91 23.30 -9.96 -17.67
C PHE A 91 22.30 -10.77 -16.85
N THR A 92 22.69 -11.96 -16.40
CA THR A 92 21.82 -12.86 -15.63
C THR A 92 22.02 -12.62 -14.14
N PHE A 93 20.95 -12.25 -13.44
CA PHE A 93 20.97 -12.02 -12.01
C PHE A 93 20.93 -13.33 -11.22
N ASP A 94 21.52 -13.31 -10.02
CA ASP A 94 21.40 -14.42 -9.06
C ASP A 94 19.92 -14.67 -8.67
N ARG A 95 19.59 -15.93 -8.37
CA ARG A 95 18.23 -16.42 -8.11
C ARG A 95 17.75 -16.18 -6.67
N ASP A 96 18.49 -15.46 -5.83
CA ASP A 96 17.95 -14.97 -4.56
C ASP A 96 16.97 -13.81 -4.80
N TYR A 97 15.78 -14.15 -5.33
CA TYR A 97 14.72 -13.20 -5.65
C TYR A 97 13.98 -12.68 -4.41
N THR A 98 14.04 -13.41 -3.30
CA THR A 98 13.20 -13.15 -2.11
C THR A 98 13.70 -11.99 -1.26
N SER A 99 15.00 -11.74 -1.27
CA SER A 99 15.64 -10.72 -0.43
C SER A 99 15.92 -9.40 -1.17
N ARG A 100 15.88 -9.42 -2.51
CA ARG A 100 16.40 -8.34 -3.35
C ARG A 100 15.35 -7.24 -3.59
N VAL A 101 15.70 -6.01 -3.22
CA VAL A 101 14.91 -4.79 -3.46
C VAL A 101 15.37 -4.07 -4.74
N HIS A 102 16.68 -4.04 -5.01
CA HIS A 102 17.26 -3.32 -6.15
C HIS A 102 17.73 -4.26 -7.26
N TRP A 103 17.40 -3.91 -8.51
CA TRP A 103 17.77 -4.65 -9.73
C TRP A 103 18.83 -3.98 -10.59
N ASP A 104 19.68 -3.14 -9.99
CA ASP A 104 20.75 -2.44 -10.69
C ASP A 104 21.73 -3.41 -11.35
N CYS A 105 22.02 -3.19 -12.62
CA CYS A 105 22.89 -4.05 -13.40
C CYS A 105 24.37 -3.69 -13.14
N PRO A 106 25.20 -4.63 -12.64
CA PRO A 106 26.60 -4.37 -12.35
C PRO A 106 27.47 -4.22 -13.61
N GLU A 107 27.02 -4.73 -14.77
CA GLU A 107 27.81 -4.75 -16.00
C GLU A 107 27.62 -3.49 -16.85
N CYS A 108 26.38 -3.04 -17.04
CA CYS A 108 26.08 -1.93 -17.94
C CYS A 108 25.57 -0.68 -17.24
N GLY A 109 25.42 -0.70 -15.91
CA GLY A 109 24.98 0.44 -15.11
C GLY A 109 23.51 0.83 -15.31
N TRP A 110 22.69 -0.08 -15.85
CA TRP A 110 21.23 0.10 -15.86
C TRP A 110 20.73 0.11 -14.41
N MET A 111 19.97 1.13 -14.02
CA MET A 111 19.40 1.26 -12.68
C MET A 111 17.90 0.99 -12.73
N ASP A 112 17.41 0.30 -11.70
CA ASP A 112 15.99 0.04 -11.55
C ASP A 112 15.31 1.21 -10.81
N ASP A 113 14.64 2.08 -11.57
CA ASP A 113 13.92 3.24 -11.03
C ASP A 113 12.49 2.88 -10.55
N SER A 114 12.12 1.59 -10.45
CA SER A 114 10.75 1.16 -10.16
C SER A 114 10.37 1.06 -8.67
N VAL A 115 11.21 1.55 -7.75
CA VAL A 115 10.97 1.60 -6.29
C VAL A 115 10.09 2.76 -5.82
#